data_AF-A0A832GYT3-F1
#
_entry.id   AF-A0A832GYT3-F1
#
_cell.length_a   1.000
_cell.length_b   1.000
_cell.length_c   1.000
_cell.angle_alpha   90.00
_cell.angle_beta   90.00
_cell.angle_gamma   90.00
#
_symmetry.space_group_name_H-M   'P 1'
#
loop_
_entity.id
_entity.type
_entity.pdbx_description
1 polymer ?
#
loop_
_entity_poly.entity_id
_entity_poly.type
_entity_poly.pdbx_seq_one_letter_code
_entity_poly.pdbx_strand_id
1 'polypeptide(L)'
;MQRVNRLLPTVAVLLLAVGAAPSSAQPTIYILKVSESQGSWTTPELLTMRIREYLESAAKDLNLVFSVEVIDSIEKWERMMSEPPPNAVIVNAHGELVPVPPKYGTDWQSFYRDLAMNIVYKGWVFVNPIGYGFYYVTYNYTRKPDGTWEWALLTVGPAGLDTLGGWLGIVATAWPEAAGGSPKLTDLGKHVFGVLGYDMPDTANAPRPITTNVPASWYFYMRQAGNATAYACAAFSVGKGALLWGGWAASPIEDQARVAVAMALYHLFPAEIEAAQPKPKGLRPEQIVLIAWGAVAAVMVLLFLKVVRRRS
;
A
#
# COMPACT_ATOMS: atom_id res chain seq x y z
N MET A 1 -19.27 -30.18 -78.30
CA MET A 1 -20.59 -30.08 -77.64
C MET A 1 -20.37 -29.79 -76.17
N GLN A 2 -21.17 -28.85 -75.63
CA GLN A 2 -21.39 -28.51 -74.22
C GLN A 2 -20.24 -27.87 -73.40
N ARG A 3 -20.43 -26.55 -73.25
CA ARG A 3 -20.05 -25.69 -72.12
C ARG A 3 -20.35 -26.36 -70.77
N VAL A 4 -19.64 -25.93 -69.71
CA VAL A 4 -20.16 -25.04 -68.64
C VAL A 4 -19.16 -25.03 -67.47
N ASN A 5 -18.61 -23.84 -67.18
CA ASN A 5 -18.46 -23.17 -65.87
C ASN A 5 -18.02 -24.03 -64.64
N ARG A 6 -17.17 -23.59 -63.72
CA ARG A 6 -16.96 -22.24 -63.18
C ARG A 6 -15.96 -22.35 -62.00
N LEU A 7 -15.47 -21.19 -61.57
CA LEU A 7 -14.96 -20.86 -60.22
C LEU A 7 -13.48 -21.17 -59.93
N LEU A 8 -12.63 -20.19 -60.25
CA LEU A 8 -11.70 -19.63 -59.27
C LEU A 8 -12.53 -18.91 -58.19
N PRO A 9 -12.12 -18.91 -56.90
CA PRO A 9 -11.29 -17.77 -56.49
C PRO A 9 -10.33 -17.98 -55.29
N THR A 10 -9.38 -17.05 -55.22
CA THR A 10 -8.71 -16.48 -54.03
C THR A 10 -7.80 -17.35 -53.17
N VAL A 11 -6.49 -17.21 -53.41
CA VAL A 11 -5.44 -17.43 -52.42
C VAL A 11 -5.50 -16.27 -51.42
N ALA A 12 -5.88 -16.55 -50.17
CA ALA A 12 -5.78 -15.61 -49.07
C ALA A 12 -4.33 -15.55 -48.58
N VAL A 13 -3.70 -14.38 -48.69
CA VAL A 13 -2.42 -14.07 -48.04
C VAL A 13 -2.73 -13.79 -46.56
N LEU A 14 -2.32 -14.71 -45.69
CA LEU A 14 -2.36 -14.52 -44.25
C LEU A 14 -1.18 -13.62 -43.84
N LEU A 15 -1.43 -12.33 -43.68
CA LEU A 15 -0.51 -11.41 -43.00
C LEU A 15 -0.57 -11.73 -41.49
N LEU A 16 0.45 -12.45 -41.00
CA LEU A 16 0.73 -12.54 -39.57
C LEU A 16 1.21 -11.17 -39.08
N ALA A 17 0.26 -10.32 -38.68
CA ALA A 17 0.56 -9.22 -37.79
C ALA A 17 0.94 -9.81 -36.44
N VAL A 18 2.24 -10.03 -36.22
CA VAL A 18 2.79 -10.16 -34.87
C VAL A 18 2.60 -8.79 -34.22
N GLY A 19 1.44 -8.60 -33.60
CA GLY A 19 1.26 -7.51 -32.66
C GLY A 19 2.31 -7.71 -31.58
N ALA A 20 3.31 -6.83 -31.57
CA ALA A 20 4.11 -6.61 -30.38
C ALA A 20 3.13 -6.14 -29.31
N ALA A 21 2.61 -7.08 -28.51
CA ALA A 21 2.03 -6.75 -27.24
C ALA A 21 3.09 -5.89 -26.53
N PRO A 22 2.74 -4.73 -25.96
CA PRO A 22 3.68 -4.04 -25.10
C PRO A 22 4.11 -5.07 -24.06
N SER A 23 5.40 -5.41 -24.06
CA SER A 23 6.01 -6.19 -22.98
C SER A 23 5.51 -5.53 -21.70
N SER A 24 4.64 -6.21 -20.95
CA SER A 24 4.11 -5.66 -19.70
C SER A 24 5.33 -5.50 -18.81
N ALA A 25 5.87 -4.28 -18.75
CA ALA A 25 6.96 -3.97 -17.84
C ALA A 25 6.47 -4.43 -16.46
N GLN A 26 7.28 -5.24 -15.79
CA GLN A 26 6.95 -5.72 -14.46
C GLN A 26 6.63 -4.49 -13.58
N PRO A 27 5.58 -4.52 -12.76
CA PRO A 27 5.24 -3.39 -11.93
C PRO A 27 6.40 -3.06 -10.98
N THR A 28 6.68 -1.78 -10.79
CA THR A 28 7.72 -1.29 -9.87
C THR A 28 7.06 -0.57 -8.70
N ILE A 29 7.37 -1.03 -7.49
CA ILE A 29 7.01 -0.39 -6.24
C ILE A 29 8.19 0.49 -5.82
N TYR A 30 7.98 1.79 -5.80
CA TYR A 30 8.92 2.77 -5.31
C TYR A 30 8.61 3.11 -3.85
N ILE A 31 9.60 3.01 -2.96
CA ILE A 31 9.47 3.46 -1.58
C ILE A 31 10.09 4.85 -1.46
N LEU A 32 9.27 5.85 -1.18
CA LEU A 32 9.71 7.24 -1.01
C LEU A 32 10.34 7.43 0.37
N LYS A 33 11.67 7.45 0.43
CA LYS A 33 12.48 7.60 1.64
C LYS A 33 13.65 8.56 1.38
N VAL A 34 13.34 9.82 1.10
CA VAL A 34 14.32 10.88 0.87
C VAL A 34 15.17 11.07 2.13
N SER A 35 16.47 10.75 2.06
CA SER A 35 17.36 10.76 3.22
C SER A 35 17.59 12.17 3.79
N GLU A 36 17.43 13.19 2.95
CA GLU A 36 17.49 14.59 3.35
C GLU A 36 16.28 15.04 4.18
N SER A 37 15.17 14.29 4.15
CA SER A 37 13.92 14.67 4.81
C SER A 37 13.70 13.90 6.10
N GLN A 38 12.94 14.48 7.03
CA GLN A 38 12.46 13.80 8.22
C GLN A 38 11.16 13.00 7.96
N GLY A 39 10.75 12.17 8.92
CA GLY A 39 9.41 11.56 8.94
C GLY A 39 8.48 12.27 9.92
N SER A 40 7.17 12.10 9.73
CA SER A 40 6.15 12.45 10.71
C SER A 40 5.34 11.19 11.03
N TRP A 41 5.24 10.84 12.32
CA TRP A 41 4.58 9.63 12.82
C TRP A 41 5.23 8.31 12.38
N THR A 42 6.42 8.38 11.81
CA THR A 42 7.18 7.19 11.41
C THR A 42 8.66 7.53 11.35
N THR A 43 9.48 6.48 11.26
CA THR A 43 10.91 6.59 11.00
C THR A 43 11.16 6.04 9.60
N PRO A 44 11.41 6.89 8.59
CA PRO A 44 11.43 6.45 7.18
C PRO A 44 12.40 5.30 6.91
N GLU A 45 13.57 5.31 7.55
CA GLU A 45 14.56 4.23 7.46
C GLU A 45 13.98 2.89 7.93
N LEU A 46 13.46 2.85 9.16
CA LEU A 46 12.91 1.62 9.75
C LEU A 46 11.67 1.15 8.98
N LEU A 47 10.78 2.07 8.58
CA LEU A 47 9.60 1.73 7.80
C LEU A 47 9.99 1.13 6.44
N THR A 48 10.95 1.72 5.75
CA THR A 48 11.45 1.22 4.47
C THR A 48 12.04 -0.18 4.59
N MET A 49 12.86 -0.42 5.62
CA MET A 49 13.40 -1.75 5.90
C MET A 49 12.28 -2.78 6.08
N ARG A 50 11.29 -2.48 6.92
CA ARG A 50 10.16 -3.38 7.17
C ARG A 50 9.28 -3.61 5.94
N ILE A 51 9.00 -2.57 5.16
CA ILE A 51 8.24 -2.71 3.90
C ILE A 51 8.96 -3.68 2.96
N ARG A 52 10.29 -3.55 2.81
CA ARG A 52 11.08 -4.45 1.96
C ARG A 52 11.02 -5.90 2.43
N GLU A 53 11.20 -6.14 3.74
CA GLU A 53 11.09 -7.49 4.34
C GLU A 53 9.73 -8.13 4.03
N TYR A 54 8.64 -7.37 4.21
CA TYR A 54 7.29 -7.87 3.96
C TYR A 54 6.97 -8.06 2.47
N LEU A 55 7.47 -7.19 1.58
CA LEU A 55 7.35 -7.37 0.13
C LEU A 55 8.11 -8.60 -0.35
N GLU A 56 9.34 -8.81 0.11
CA GLU A 56 10.15 -9.98 -0.25
C GLU A 56 9.49 -11.28 0.20
N SER A 57 9.00 -11.30 1.45
CA SER A 57 8.25 -12.45 1.99
C SER A 57 6.99 -12.75 1.18
N ALA A 58 6.18 -11.72 0.89
CA ALA A 58 4.97 -11.90 0.09
C ALA A 58 5.26 -12.32 -1.36
N ALA A 59 6.30 -11.76 -2.00
CA ALA A 59 6.71 -12.14 -3.34
C ALA A 59 7.08 -13.62 -3.42
N LYS A 60 7.83 -14.13 -2.43
CA LYS A 60 8.19 -15.53 -2.34
C LYS A 60 6.98 -16.43 -2.07
N ASP A 61 6.15 -16.07 -1.10
CA ASP A 61 5.05 -16.92 -0.64
C ASP A 61 3.91 -17.02 -1.66
N LEU A 62 3.69 -15.96 -2.43
CA LEU A 62 2.61 -15.87 -3.43
C LEU A 62 3.14 -15.97 -4.88
N ASN A 63 4.44 -16.18 -5.06
CA ASN A 63 5.10 -16.23 -6.37
C ASN A 63 4.79 -14.98 -7.23
N LEU A 64 4.78 -13.80 -6.61
CA LEU A 64 4.52 -12.52 -7.28
C LEU A 64 5.81 -11.97 -7.88
N VAL A 65 5.69 -11.32 -9.03
CA VAL A 65 6.83 -10.77 -9.77
C VAL A 65 6.66 -9.26 -9.91
N PHE A 66 7.51 -8.51 -9.20
CA PHE A 66 7.59 -7.05 -9.25
C PHE A 66 9.00 -6.59 -8.87
N SER A 67 9.32 -5.34 -9.21
CA SER A 67 10.56 -4.69 -8.79
C SER A 67 10.30 -3.77 -7.60
N VAL A 68 11.31 -3.60 -6.74
CA VAL A 68 11.26 -2.64 -5.62
C VAL A 68 12.44 -1.69 -5.73
N GLU A 69 12.18 -0.40 -5.70
CA GLU A 69 13.20 0.65 -5.74
C GLU A 69 12.99 1.63 -4.59
N VAL A 70 14.07 2.02 -3.92
CA VAL A 70 14.01 3.07 -2.89
C VAL A 70 14.37 4.40 -3.53
N ILE A 71 13.53 5.42 -3.36
CA ILE A 71 13.83 6.81 -3.70
C ILE A 71 14.50 7.40 -2.46
N ASP A 72 15.83 7.33 -2.42
CA ASP A 72 16.66 7.58 -1.25
C ASP A 72 17.25 9.00 -1.18
N SER A 73 17.07 9.80 -2.23
CA SER A 73 17.53 11.20 -2.27
C SER A 73 16.50 12.15 -2.88
N ILE A 74 16.58 13.43 -2.50
CA ILE A 74 15.67 14.47 -3.01
C ILE A 74 15.86 14.70 -4.51
N GLU A 75 17.07 14.54 -5.05
CA GLU A 75 17.34 14.66 -6.48
C GLU A 75 16.77 13.47 -7.26
N LYS A 76 16.80 12.27 -6.68
CA LYS A 76 16.13 11.11 -7.28
C LYS A 76 14.62 11.31 -7.32
N TRP A 77 14.05 11.89 -6.27
CA TRP A 77 12.63 12.26 -6.25
C TRP A 77 12.31 13.34 -7.29
N GLU A 78 13.18 14.36 -7.43
CA GLU A 78 13.05 15.39 -8.45
C GLU A 78 13.08 14.83 -9.88
N ARG A 79 14.02 13.93 -10.17
CA ARG A 79 14.09 13.26 -11.48
C ARG A 79 12.82 12.49 -11.76
N MET A 80 12.31 11.73 -10.79
CA MET A 80 11.07 10.98 -10.94
C MET A 80 9.86 11.89 -11.20
N MET A 81 9.81 13.07 -10.57
CA MET A 81 8.77 14.07 -10.83
C MET A 81 8.96 14.82 -12.16
N SER A 82 10.13 14.78 -12.77
CA SER A 82 10.43 15.44 -14.05
C SER A 82 10.27 14.49 -15.23
N GLU A 83 10.59 13.22 -15.02
CA GLU A 83 10.52 12.13 -15.99
C GLU A 83 9.69 10.99 -15.40
N PRO A 84 8.37 11.18 -15.19
CA PRO A 84 7.56 10.21 -14.47
C PRO A 84 7.40 8.92 -15.29
N PRO A 85 7.88 7.75 -14.78
CA PRO A 85 7.62 6.47 -15.42
C PRO A 85 6.11 6.19 -15.41
N PRO A 86 5.56 5.46 -16.40
CA PRO A 86 4.17 5.05 -16.37
C PRO A 86 3.94 4.01 -15.25
N ASN A 87 2.73 4.01 -14.68
CA ASN A 87 2.20 2.99 -13.77
C ASN A 87 3.06 2.73 -12.52
N ALA A 88 3.69 3.77 -11.96
CA ALA A 88 4.50 3.64 -10.75
C ALA A 88 3.63 3.55 -9.48
N VAL A 89 3.98 2.64 -8.56
CA VAL A 89 3.38 2.61 -7.21
C VAL A 89 4.35 3.29 -6.25
N ILE A 90 3.97 4.43 -5.68
CA ILE A 90 4.80 5.22 -4.75
C ILE A 90 4.28 5.02 -3.33
N VAL A 91 5.08 4.42 -2.46
CA VAL A 91 4.76 4.24 -1.04
C VAL A 91 5.46 5.31 -0.22
N ASN A 92 4.68 6.21 0.39
CA ASN A 92 5.21 7.27 1.24
C ASN A 92 5.71 6.72 2.58
N ALA A 93 7.03 6.64 2.76
CA ALA A 93 7.64 6.24 4.04
C ALA A 93 7.84 7.42 5.02
N HIS A 94 7.44 8.64 4.66
CA HIS A 94 7.55 9.83 5.53
C HIS A 94 6.30 10.12 6.37
N GLY A 95 5.24 9.30 6.22
CA GLY A 95 4.00 9.40 6.98
C GLY A 95 3.18 10.63 6.64
N GLU A 96 2.89 11.51 7.61
CA GLU A 96 2.09 12.73 7.33
C GLU A 96 2.83 13.76 6.45
N LEU A 97 4.12 13.53 6.20
CA LEU A 97 5.02 14.45 5.50
C LEU A 97 5.26 13.99 4.07
N VAL A 98 5.37 14.95 3.14
CA VAL A 98 5.84 14.70 1.77
C VAL A 98 7.00 15.64 1.41
N PRO A 99 8.17 15.11 0.99
CA PRO A 99 9.27 15.94 0.48
C PRO A 99 8.93 16.58 -0.87
N VAL A 100 9.08 17.90 -0.96
CA VAL A 100 8.85 18.71 -2.16
C VAL A 100 10.19 18.95 -2.86
N PRO A 101 10.39 18.46 -4.10
CA PRO A 101 11.66 18.62 -4.82
C PRO A 101 12.12 20.09 -4.99
N PRO A 102 13.44 20.35 -5.01
CA PRO A 102 14.03 21.69 -5.17
C PRO A 102 13.47 22.51 -6.33
N LYS A 103 13.15 21.87 -7.48
CA LYS A 103 12.57 22.56 -8.65
C LYS A 103 11.29 23.34 -8.37
N TYR A 104 10.58 23.03 -7.28
CA TYR A 104 9.36 23.74 -6.87
C TYR A 104 9.63 24.89 -5.90
N GLY A 105 10.83 25.00 -5.32
CA GLY A 105 11.18 26.03 -4.35
C GLY A 105 10.20 26.08 -3.17
N THR A 106 9.46 27.20 -3.08
CA THR A 106 8.44 27.42 -2.04
C THR A 106 7.02 27.01 -2.45
N ASP A 107 6.80 26.64 -3.72
CA ASP A 107 5.48 26.34 -4.31
C ASP A 107 5.11 24.85 -4.22
N TRP A 108 4.77 24.41 -3.00
CA TRP A 108 4.33 23.04 -2.76
C TRP A 108 2.98 22.72 -3.43
N GLN A 109 2.15 23.73 -3.72
CA GLN A 109 0.87 23.53 -4.40
C GLN A 109 1.07 23.07 -5.85
N SER A 110 2.02 23.69 -6.57
CA SER A 110 2.40 23.22 -7.91
C SER A 110 2.95 21.79 -7.90
N PHE A 111 3.69 21.42 -6.85
CA PHE A 111 4.12 20.03 -6.69
C PHE A 111 2.94 19.06 -6.54
N TYR A 112 1.95 19.38 -5.69
CA TYR A 112 0.75 18.53 -5.54
C TYR A 112 -0.10 18.49 -6.81
N ARG A 113 -0.19 19.58 -7.58
CA ARG A 113 -0.79 19.56 -8.91
C ARG A 113 -0.10 18.53 -9.79
N ASP A 114 1.22 18.61 -9.93
CA ASP A 114 1.98 17.71 -10.82
C ASP A 114 1.91 16.25 -10.35
N LEU A 115 1.94 16.01 -9.03
CA LEU A 115 1.71 14.69 -8.45
C LEU A 115 0.33 14.15 -8.81
N ALA A 116 -0.72 14.96 -8.69
CA ALA A 116 -2.06 14.57 -9.12
C ALA A 116 -2.11 14.28 -10.63
N MET A 117 -1.45 15.07 -11.47
CA MET A 117 -1.38 14.80 -12.91
C MET A 117 -0.70 13.46 -13.21
N ASN A 118 0.33 13.08 -12.46
CA ASN A 118 0.95 11.77 -12.58
C ASN A 118 -0.01 10.63 -12.17
N ILE A 119 -0.78 10.80 -11.10
CA ILE A 119 -1.83 9.84 -10.70
C ILE A 119 -2.86 9.70 -11.83
N VAL A 120 -3.44 10.81 -12.28
CA VAL A 120 -4.53 10.83 -13.27
C VAL A 120 -4.08 10.30 -14.64
N TYR A 121 -2.94 10.78 -15.16
CA TYR A 121 -2.57 10.58 -16.56
C TYR A 121 -1.44 9.58 -16.80
N LYS A 122 -0.56 9.37 -15.82
CA LYS A 122 0.54 8.41 -15.88
C LYS A 122 0.23 7.10 -15.17
N GLY A 123 -0.92 7.00 -14.50
CA GLY A 123 -1.32 5.80 -13.78
C GLY A 123 -0.56 5.59 -12.48
N TRP A 124 -0.03 6.66 -11.89
CA TRP A 124 0.64 6.52 -10.59
C TRP A 124 -0.35 6.14 -9.51
N VAL A 125 0.12 5.29 -8.61
CA VAL A 125 -0.59 4.89 -7.40
C VAL A 125 0.16 5.47 -6.24
N PHE A 126 -0.40 6.47 -5.57
CA PHE A 126 0.23 7.06 -4.40
C PHE A 126 -0.33 6.45 -3.12
N VAL A 127 0.50 5.74 -2.37
CA VAL A 127 0.14 5.04 -1.14
C VAL A 127 0.61 5.88 0.04
N ASN A 128 -0.35 6.40 0.82
CA ASN A 128 -0.08 7.05 2.10
C ASN A 128 -0.54 6.15 3.26
N PRO A 129 0.35 5.31 3.83
CA PRO A 129 -0.05 4.38 4.87
C PRO A 129 -0.32 5.05 6.21
N ILE A 130 0.44 6.09 6.58
CA ILE A 130 0.49 6.60 7.96
C ILE A 130 -0.07 8.00 8.06
N GLY A 131 -0.90 8.20 9.09
CA GLY A 131 -1.41 9.49 9.52
C GLY A 131 -2.21 10.26 8.46
N TYR A 132 -2.31 11.56 8.68
CA TYR A 132 -2.88 12.54 7.76
C TYR A 132 -1.82 12.86 6.69
N GLY A 133 -1.74 12.05 5.64
CA GLY A 133 -0.88 12.33 4.49
C GLY A 133 -1.04 13.75 3.96
N PHE A 134 0.06 14.35 3.50
CA PHE A 134 0.13 15.71 2.96
C PHE A 134 -0.03 16.85 4.00
N TYR A 135 -0.10 16.55 5.30
CA TYR A 135 -0.25 17.56 6.35
C TYR A 135 1.01 18.39 6.57
N TYR A 136 2.19 17.81 6.31
CA TYR A 136 3.48 18.50 6.35
C TYR A 136 4.21 18.38 5.01
N VAL A 137 5.05 19.38 4.73
CA VAL A 137 6.03 19.30 3.65
C VAL A 137 7.41 19.74 4.13
N THR A 138 8.43 19.05 3.66
CA THR A 138 9.80 19.58 3.62
C THR A 138 10.02 20.16 2.24
N TYR A 139 10.53 21.39 2.18
CA TYR A 139 10.55 22.17 0.94
C TYR A 139 11.67 23.21 0.99
N ASN A 140 11.81 23.99 -0.09
CA ASN A 140 12.86 24.99 -0.25
C ASN A 140 14.28 24.43 -0.02
N TYR A 141 14.54 23.26 -0.62
CA TYR A 141 15.81 22.58 -0.54
C TYR A 141 16.93 23.42 -1.17
N THR A 142 17.96 23.72 -0.38
CA THR A 142 19.16 24.45 -0.82
C THR A 142 20.39 23.60 -0.55
N ARG A 143 21.21 23.39 -1.59
CA ARG A 143 22.44 22.62 -1.46
C ARG A 143 23.58 23.51 -0.94
N LYS A 144 24.21 23.11 0.15
CA LYS A 144 25.37 23.79 0.73
C LYS A 144 26.65 23.48 -0.04
N PRO A 145 27.71 24.30 0.13
CA PRO A 145 29.03 24.03 -0.44
C PRO A 145 29.65 22.70 0.00
N ASP A 146 29.30 22.19 1.19
CA ASP A 146 29.75 20.90 1.70
C ASP A 146 28.97 19.69 1.14
N GLY A 147 28.01 19.93 0.25
CA GLY A 147 27.19 18.93 -0.39
C GLY A 147 25.96 18.50 0.41
N THR A 148 25.78 18.99 1.64
CA THR A 148 24.58 18.74 2.45
C THR A 148 23.39 19.59 2.00
N TRP A 149 22.19 19.17 2.41
CA TRP A 149 20.95 19.85 2.08
C TRP A 149 20.38 20.59 3.28
N GLU A 150 20.01 21.85 3.06
CA GLU A 150 19.15 22.63 3.96
C GLU A 150 17.72 22.65 3.41
N TRP A 151 16.73 22.67 4.29
CA TRP A 151 15.32 22.70 3.93
C TRP A 151 14.50 23.36 5.06
N ALA A 152 13.26 23.73 4.74
CA ALA A 152 12.28 24.23 5.70
C ALA A 152 11.16 23.21 5.92
N LEU A 153 10.58 23.17 7.12
CA LEU A 153 9.35 22.43 7.42
C LEU A 153 8.18 23.40 7.35
N LEU A 154 7.13 23.00 6.63
CA LEU A 154 5.85 23.71 6.65
C LEU A 154 4.73 22.77 7.11
N THR A 155 3.98 23.23 8.11
CA THR A 155 2.67 22.66 8.44
C THR A 155 1.65 23.21 7.45
N VAL A 156 1.24 22.39 6.49
CA VAL A 156 0.19 22.73 5.53
C VAL A 156 -1.19 22.52 6.14
N GLY A 157 -1.33 21.49 6.97
CA GLY A 157 -2.60 21.13 7.59
C GLY A 157 -3.57 20.46 6.60
N PRO A 158 -4.90 20.53 6.85
CA PRO A 158 -5.92 19.97 5.96
C PRO A 158 -5.81 20.45 4.50
N ALA A 159 -5.31 21.68 4.30
CA ALA A 159 -5.11 22.27 2.98
C ALA A 159 -4.24 21.42 2.05
N GLY A 160 -3.39 20.53 2.59
CA GLY A 160 -2.55 19.66 1.78
C GLY A 160 -3.36 18.60 1.04
N LEU A 161 -4.21 17.86 1.77
CA LEU A 161 -5.15 16.92 1.18
C LEU A 161 -6.22 17.63 0.35
N ASP A 162 -6.70 18.80 0.78
CA ASP A 162 -7.66 19.58 -0.01
C ASP A 162 -7.08 20.00 -1.37
N THR A 163 -5.80 20.43 -1.39
CA THR A 163 -5.11 20.84 -2.63
C THR A 163 -4.92 19.66 -3.57
N LEU A 164 -4.38 18.54 -3.08
CA LEU A 164 -4.21 17.34 -3.91
C LEU A 164 -5.57 16.78 -4.35
N GLY A 165 -6.50 16.65 -3.42
CA GLY A 165 -7.86 16.16 -3.64
C GLY A 165 -8.61 16.98 -4.69
N GLY A 166 -8.50 18.31 -4.64
CA GLY A 166 -9.07 19.21 -5.65
C GLY A 166 -8.61 18.88 -7.07
N TRP A 167 -7.33 18.59 -7.27
CA TRP A 167 -6.80 18.16 -8.58
C TRP A 167 -7.21 16.73 -8.97
N LEU A 168 -7.47 15.87 -7.99
CA LEU A 168 -7.98 14.51 -8.19
C LEU A 168 -9.50 14.45 -8.38
N GLY A 169 -10.23 15.56 -8.14
CA GLY A 169 -11.70 15.56 -8.10
C GLY A 169 -12.28 14.89 -6.85
N ILE A 170 -11.47 14.75 -5.79
CA ILE A 170 -11.85 14.15 -4.51
C ILE A 170 -11.95 15.26 -3.45
N VAL A 171 -13.10 15.35 -2.80
CA VAL A 171 -13.26 16.10 -1.55
C VAL A 171 -13.10 15.11 -0.42
N ALA A 172 -12.08 15.29 0.41
CA ALA A 172 -11.71 14.34 1.45
C ALA A 172 -11.35 15.03 2.77
N THR A 173 -11.54 14.33 3.88
CA THR A 173 -10.94 14.68 5.17
C THR A 173 -10.41 13.43 5.85
N ALA A 174 -9.24 13.54 6.48
CA ALA A 174 -8.68 12.50 7.35
C ALA A 174 -8.98 12.75 8.84
N TRP A 175 -10.00 13.56 9.12
CA TRP A 175 -10.56 13.81 10.44
C TRP A 175 -12.10 13.76 10.39
N PRO A 176 -12.71 12.58 10.15
CA PRO A 176 -14.15 12.51 9.98
C PRO A 176 -14.85 12.46 11.34
N GLU A 177 -15.08 13.63 11.95
CA GLU A 177 -15.82 13.76 13.21
C GLU A 177 -17.17 13.04 13.17
N ALA A 178 -17.87 13.14 12.03
CA ALA A 178 -19.16 12.52 11.79
C ALA A 178 -19.12 10.97 11.75
N ALA A 179 -17.97 10.36 11.44
CA ALA A 179 -17.83 8.90 11.40
C ALA A 179 -17.65 8.28 12.81
N GLY A 180 -17.22 9.11 13.77
CA GLY A 180 -17.18 8.84 15.21
C GLY A 180 -16.55 7.52 15.61
N GLY A 181 -15.22 7.41 15.72
CA GLY A 181 -14.50 6.23 16.23
C GLY A 181 -13.89 5.34 15.14
N SER A 182 -13.16 4.29 15.54
CA SER A 182 -12.26 3.59 14.62
C SER A 182 -12.95 2.63 13.62
N PRO A 183 -12.51 2.60 12.35
CA PRO A 183 -12.93 1.61 11.35
C PRO A 183 -12.77 0.15 11.79
N LYS A 184 -13.66 -0.74 11.32
CA LYS A 184 -13.67 -2.17 11.64
C LYS A 184 -13.19 -3.00 10.47
N LEU A 185 -12.52 -4.10 10.78
CA LEU A 185 -11.95 -5.01 9.79
C LEU A 185 -13.07 -5.68 8.99
N THR A 186 -12.97 -5.58 7.67
CA THR A 186 -13.95 -6.14 6.73
C THR A 186 -13.54 -7.55 6.31
N ASP A 187 -14.44 -8.27 5.63
CA ASP A 187 -14.12 -9.63 5.17
C ASP A 187 -13.02 -9.64 4.11
N LEU A 188 -12.99 -8.63 3.23
CA LEU A 188 -11.87 -8.44 2.31
C LEU A 188 -10.57 -8.21 3.09
N GLY A 189 -10.58 -7.32 4.09
CA GLY A 189 -9.41 -7.07 4.93
C GLY A 189 -8.93 -8.35 5.64
N LYS A 190 -9.84 -9.13 6.25
CA LYS A 190 -9.51 -10.42 6.87
C LYS A 190 -8.85 -11.38 5.89
N HIS A 191 -9.38 -11.46 4.67
CA HIS A 191 -8.85 -12.32 3.62
C HIS A 191 -7.44 -11.89 3.23
N VAL A 192 -7.25 -10.63 2.83
CA VAL A 192 -5.96 -10.09 2.38
C VAL A 192 -4.90 -10.23 3.47
N PHE A 193 -5.18 -9.81 4.70
CA PHE A 193 -4.23 -9.96 5.79
C PHE A 193 -3.96 -11.43 6.12
N GLY A 194 -4.97 -12.30 6.04
CA GLY A 194 -4.81 -13.74 6.22
C GLY A 194 -3.89 -14.37 5.18
N VAL A 195 -4.07 -14.04 3.90
CA VAL A 195 -3.22 -14.51 2.78
C VAL A 195 -1.78 -14.05 2.96
N LEU A 196 -1.58 -12.79 3.35
CA LEU A 196 -0.24 -12.25 3.60
C LEU A 196 0.38 -12.78 4.90
N GLY A 197 -0.42 -13.35 5.81
CA GLY A 197 0.02 -13.86 7.11
C GLY A 197 0.18 -12.77 8.16
N TYR A 198 -0.55 -11.66 8.02
CA TYR A 198 -0.49 -10.51 8.91
C TYR A 198 -1.57 -10.65 9.98
N ASP A 199 -1.16 -10.63 11.26
CA ASP A 199 -2.09 -10.57 12.38
C ASP A 199 -2.46 -9.11 12.65
N MET A 200 -3.55 -8.67 12.02
CA MET A 200 -4.04 -7.30 12.11
C MET A 200 -5.27 -7.22 13.04
N PRO A 201 -5.46 -6.12 13.78
CA PRO A 201 -6.54 -6.00 14.74
C PRO A 201 -7.91 -5.87 14.04
N ASP A 202 -8.97 -6.36 14.68
CA ASP A 202 -10.36 -6.23 14.19
C ASP A 202 -10.84 -4.77 14.17
N THR A 203 -10.20 -3.90 14.94
CA THR A 203 -10.42 -2.45 14.95
C THR A 203 -9.15 -1.78 14.47
N ALA A 204 -9.26 -0.97 13.42
CA ALA A 204 -8.11 -0.28 12.86
C ALA A 204 -7.44 0.61 13.92
N ASN A 205 -6.12 0.52 14.02
CA ASN A 205 -5.32 1.54 14.70
C ASN A 205 -5.07 2.71 13.72
N ALA A 206 -6.17 3.29 13.23
CA ALA A 206 -6.18 4.34 12.23
C ALA A 206 -6.84 5.59 12.82
N PRO A 207 -6.09 6.48 13.49
CA PRO A 207 -6.61 7.74 14.03
C PRO A 207 -6.89 8.77 12.92
N ARG A 208 -6.42 8.53 11.69
CA ARG A 208 -6.62 9.42 10.53
C ARG A 208 -7.34 8.70 9.39
N PRO A 209 -8.49 8.04 9.64
CA PRO A 209 -9.22 7.38 8.57
C PRO A 209 -9.78 8.45 7.63
N ILE A 210 -9.99 8.10 6.36
CA ILE A 210 -10.44 9.05 5.34
C ILE A 210 -11.94 8.92 5.09
N THR A 211 -12.63 10.05 4.97
CA THR A 211 -13.97 10.16 4.40
C THR A 211 -13.90 11.01 3.15
N THR A 212 -14.61 10.60 2.11
CA THR A 212 -14.56 11.19 0.78
C THR A 212 -15.95 11.35 0.17
N ASN A 213 -16.08 12.22 -0.84
CA ASN A 213 -17.29 12.33 -1.68
C ASN A 213 -17.40 11.21 -2.74
N VAL A 214 -16.31 10.49 -2.99
CA VAL A 214 -16.26 9.35 -3.92
C VAL A 214 -16.20 8.03 -3.14
N PRO A 215 -16.86 6.95 -3.60
CA PRO A 215 -16.75 5.65 -2.94
C PRO A 215 -15.33 5.07 -3.12
N ALA A 216 -14.85 4.33 -2.12
CA ALA A 216 -13.63 3.56 -2.25
C ALA A 216 -13.85 2.38 -3.22
N SER A 217 -12.87 2.10 -4.07
CA SER A 217 -12.86 0.94 -4.97
C SER A 217 -12.73 -0.38 -4.20
N TRP A 218 -12.01 -0.33 -3.08
CA TRP A 218 -11.91 -1.40 -2.09
C TRP A 218 -11.41 -0.82 -0.77
N TYR A 219 -11.61 -1.55 0.32
CA TYR A 219 -11.19 -1.16 1.67
C TYR A 219 -10.98 -2.38 2.56
N PHE A 220 -9.97 -2.35 3.42
CA PHE A 220 -9.77 -3.40 4.43
C PHE A 220 -10.48 -3.08 5.73
N TYR A 221 -10.61 -1.79 6.06
CA TYR A 221 -11.35 -1.33 7.21
C TYR A 221 -12.38 -0.27 6.83
N MET A 222 -13.56 -0.35 7.42
CA MET A 222 -14.64 0.61 7.19
C MET A 222 -15.46 0.84 8.46
N ARG A 223 -15.98 2.04 8.61
CA ARG A 223 -17.07 2.36 9.53
C ARG A 223 -18.04 3.31 8.88
N GLN A 224 -19.32 2.97 8.97
CA GLN A 224 -20.41 3.85 8.58
C GLN A 224 -21.04 4.45 9.83
N ALA A 225 -21.24 5.76 9.84
CA ALA A 225 -22.03 6.44 10.86
C ALA A 225 -22.91 7.51 10.18
N GLY A 226 -24.22 7.31 10.25
CA GLY A 226 -25.18 8.11 9.48
C GLY A 226 -24.87 8.06 7.98
N ASN A 227 -24.73 9.25 7.39
CA ASN A 227 -24.42 9.42 5.96
C ASN A 227 -22.92 9.49 5.65
N ALA A 228 -22.06 9.36 6.67
CA ALA A 228 -20.61 9.38 6.49
C ALA A 228 -20.03 7.97 6.56
N THR A 229 -19.03 7.71 5.73
CA THR A 229 -18.23 6.49 5.79
C THR A 229 -16.77 6.84 5.95
N ALA A 230 -16.13 6.30 6.98
CA ALA A 230 -14.70 6.40 7.20
C ALA A 230 -14.03 5.10 6.80
N TYR A 231 -12.98 5.21 5.99
CA TYR A 231 -12.19 4.11 5.49
C TYR A 231 -10.78 4.15 6.07
N ALA A 232 -10.21 2.97 6.30
CA ALA A 232 -8.79 2.79 6.53
C ALA A 232 -8.28 1.65 5.65
N CYS A 233 -7.06 1.80 5.13
CA CYS A 233 -6.48 0.91 4.13
C CYS A 233 -7.42 0.72 2.94
N ALA A 234 -7.64 1.80 2.19
CA ALA A 234 -8.61 1.86 1.10
C ALA A 234 -8.01 2.51 -0.15
N ALA A 235 -8.58 2.20 -1.31
CA ALA A 235 -8.21 2.82 -2.58
C ALA A 235 -9.32 3.67 -3.16
N PHE A 236 -8.92 4.79 -3.75
CA PHE A 236 -9.76 5.67 -4.54
C PHE A 236 -9.16 5.75 -5.94
N SER A 237 -9.80 5.10 -6.90
CA SER A 237 -9.36 5.13 -8.30
C SER A 237 -9.60 6.51 -8.91
N VAL A 238 -8.58 7.08 -9.56
CA VAL A 238 -8.64 8.40 -10.18
C VAL A 238 -7.91 8.37 -11.52
N GLY A 239 -8.64 8.61 -12.60
CA GLY A 239 -8.09 8.51 -13.95
C GLY A 239 -7.50 7.12 -14.21
N LYS A 240 -6.21 7.06 -14.55
CA LYS A 240 -5.48 5.80 -14.76
C LYS A 240 -4.83 5.25 -13.49
N GLY A 241 -4.82 6.01 -12.40
CA GLY A 241 -4.09 5.69 -11.17
C GLY A 241 -5.00 5.62 -9.96
N ALA A 242 -4.43 5.74 -8.77
CA ALA A 242 -5.19 5.72 -7.52
C ALA A 242 -4.49 6.45 -6.37
N LEU A 243 -5.29 6.94 -5.44
CA LEU A 243 -4.84 7.31 -4.10
C LEU A 243 -5.18 6.19 -3.13
N LEU A 244 -4.18 5.65 -2.44
CA LEU A 244 -4.34 4.62 -1.42
C LEU A 244 -4.10 5.23 -0.05
N TRP A 245 -5.04 5.04 0.86
CA TRP A 245 -5.04 5.71 2.16
C TRP A 245 -5.11 4.70 3.31
N GLY A 246 -4.05 4.68 4.13
CA GLY A 246 -4.00 3.88 5.35
C GLY A 246 -4.58 4.63 6.55
N GLY A 247 -4.10 5.84 6.82
CA GLY A 247 -4.51 6.64 7.99
C GLY A 247 -4.00 6.07 9.33
N TRP A 248 -3.00 5.18 9.28
CA TRP A 248 -2.56 4.37 10.41
C TRP A 248 -1.79 5.20 11.45
N ALA A 249 -1.78 4.74 12.70
CA ALA A 249 -1.10 5.42 13.80
C ALA A 249 0.43 5.32 13.73
N ALA A 250 1.09 6.08 14.61
CA ALA A 250 2.55 6.16 14.68
C ALA A 250 3.24 4.87 15.18
N SER A 251 2.49 3.88 15.66
CA SER A 251 3.02 2.62 16.16
C SER A 251 1.96 1.51 16.11
N PRO A 252 2.36 0.22 16.13
CA PRO A 252 3.74 -0.28 15.96
C PRO A 252 4.22 -0.23 14.50
N ILE A 253 5.53 -0.18 14.28
CA ILE A 253 6.15 -0.07 12.94
C ILE A 253 5.84 -1.28 12.05
N GLU A 254 5.63 -2.44 12.66
CA GLU A 254 5.23 -3.67 11.98
C GLU A 254 3.87 -3.50 11.29
N ASP A 255 2.89 -2.93 11.98
CA ASP A 255 1.57 -2.71 11.40
C ASP A 255 1.62 -1.63 10.31
N GLN A 256 2.41 -0.58 10.50
CA GLN A 256 2.65 0.45 9.48
C GLN A 256 3.13 -0.17 8.16
N ALA A 257 4.12 -1.06 8.23
CA ALA A 257 4.66 -1.73 7.06
C ALA A 257 3.66 -2.73 6.46
N ARG A 258 2.97 -3.52 7.29
CA ARG A 258 1.96 -4.48 6.84
C ARG A 258 0.82 -3.82 6.08
N VAL A 259 0.29 -2.68 6.56
CA VAL A 259 -0.77 -1.97 5.83
C VAL A 259 -0.26 -1.36 4.53
N ALA A 260 0.96 -0.81 4.52
CA ALA A 260 1.57 -0.29 3.29
C ALA A 260 1.71 -1.39 2.23
N VAL A 261 2.24 -2.55 2.62
CA VAL A 261 2.44 -3.69 1.73
C VAL A 261 1.12 -4.29 1.29
N ALA A 262 0.16 -4.51 2.20
CA ALA A 262 -1.14 -5.06 1.86
C ALA A 262 -1.88 -4.19 0.83
N MET A 263 -1.87 -2.86 1.01
CA MET A 263 -2.50 -1.95 0.06
C MET A 263 -1.80 -1.97 -1.31
N ALA A 264 -0.45 -1.92 -1.33
CA ALA A 264 0.31 -1.92 -2.58
C ALA A 264 0.13 -3.24 -3.36
N LEU A 265 0.23 -4.38 -2.67
CA LEU A 265 0.11 -5.69 -3.31
C LEU A 265 -1.31 -5.99 -3.74
N TYR A 266 -2.32 -5.68 -2.93
CA TYR A 266 -3.72 -5.89 -3.34
C TYR A 266 -4.11 -5.01 -4.53
N HIS A 267 -3.55 -3.81 -4.64
CA HIS A 267 -3.75 -2.98 -5.83
C HIS A 267 -3.16 -3.62 -7.10
N LEU A 268 -1.94 -4.19 -6.99
CA LEU A 268 -1.21 -4.75 -8.13
C LEU A 268 -1.67 -6.16 -8.52
N PHE A 269 -2.03 -6.98 -7.54
CA PHE A 269 -2.27 -8.42 -7.69
C PHE A 269 -3.58 -8.86 -6.99
N PRO A 270 -4.73 -8.20 -7.27
CA PRO A 270 -5.98 -8.54 -6.60
C PRO A 270 -6.41 -9.97 -6.89
N ALA A 271 -6.26 -10.44 -8.13
CA ALA A 271 -6.68 -11.77 -8.55
C ALA A 271 -5.85 -12.87 -7.87
N GLU A 272 -4.54 -12.70 -7.80
CA GLU A 272 -3.63 -13.65 -7.14
C GLU A 272 -3.91 -13.71 -5.63
N ILE A 273 -4.14 -12.57 -4.99
CA ILE A 273 -4.44 -12.50 -3.55
C ILE A 273 -5.83 -13.07 -3.24
N GLU A 274 -6.84 -12.78 -4.07
CA GLU A 274 -8.20 -13.32 -3.88
C GLU A 274 -8.26 -14.84 -4.11
N ALA A 275 -7.48 -15.37 -5.05
CA ALA A 275 -7.40 -16.81 -5.31
C ALA A 275 -6.59 -17.57 -4.24
N ALA A 276 -5.64 -16.90 -3.57
CA ALA A 276 -4.81 -17.51 -2.56
C ALA A 276 -5.60 -17.86 -1.28
N GLN A 277 -5.19 -18.93 -0.60
CA GLN A 277 -5.78 -19.32 0.68
C GLN A 277 -5.10 -18.56 1.84
N PRO A 278 -5.85 -18.10 2.84
CA PRO A 278 -5.28 -17.53 4.05
C PRO A 278 -4.28 -18.48 4.70
N LYS A 279 -3.12 -17.95 5.13
CA LYS A 279 -2.15 -18.74 5.86
C LYS A 279 -2.78 -19.22 7.18
N PRO A 280 -2.57 -20.49 7.57
CA PRO A 280 -3.08 -20.98 8.84
C PRO A 280 -2.50 -20.12 9.96
N LYS A 281 -3.36 -19.56 10.82
CA LYS A 281 -2.89 -18.85 12.02
C LYS A 281 -2.11 -19.86 12.87
N GLY A 282 -0.84 -19.57 13.14
CA GLY A 282 -0.06 -20.34 14.10
C GLY A 282 -0.77 -20.41 15.45
N LEU A 283 -0.46 -21.44 16.24
CA LEU A 283 -1.02 -21.55 17.58
C LEU A 283 -0.60 -20.32 18.40
N ARG A 284 -1.56 -19.67 19.06
CA ARG A 284 -1.27 -18.57 19.97
C ARG A 284 -0.37 -19.07 21.11
N PRO A 285 0.52 -18.24 21.69
CA PRO A 285 1.36 -18.65 22.81
C PRO A 285 0.56 -19.31 23.96
N GLU A 286 -0.63 -18.80 24.24
CA GLU A 286 -1.57 -19.38 25.22
C GLU A 286 -1.98 -20.82 24.87
N GLN A 287 -2.23 -21.10 23.59
CA GLN A 287 -2.58 -22.43 23.11
C GLN A 287 -1.37 -23.38 23.18
N ILE A 288 -0.18 -22.87 22.88
CA ILE A 288 1.07 -23.64 23.03
C ILE A 288 1.29 -24.02 24.50
N VAL A 289 1.09 -23.08 25.42
CA VAL A 289 1.19 -23.31 26.87
C VAL A 289 0.15 -24.32 27.34
N LEU A 290 -1.11 -24.19 26.90
CA LEU A 290 -2.18 -25.16 27.21
C LEU A 290 -1.86 -26.56 26.69
N ILE A 291 -1.37 -26.68 25.45
CA ILE A 291 -0.97 -27.96 24.87
C ILE A 291 0.20 -28.57 25.64
N ALA A 292 1.20 -27.76 26.03
CA ALA A 292 2.33 -28.23 26.81
C ALA A 292 1.89 -28.75 28.20
N TRP A 293 1.01 -28.02 28.90
CA TRP A 293 0.45 -28.47 30.17
C TRP A 293 -0.39 -29.73 30.04
N GLY A 294 -1.22 -29.82 29.00
CA GLY A 294 -2.00 -31.02 28.69
C GLY A 294 -1.11 -32.25 28.46
N ALA A 295 -0.01 -32.08 27.72
CA ALA A 295 0.96 -33.14 27.49
C ALA A 295 1.66 -33.59 28.79
N VAL A 296 2.07 -32.65 29.64
CA VAL A 296 2.69 -32.94 30.95
C VAL A 296 1.71 -33.71 31.86
N ALA A 297 0.45 -33.25 31.93
CA ALA A 297 -0.58 -33.92 32.72
C ALA A 297 -0.83 -35.36 32.23
N ALA A 298 -0.92 -35.58 30.92
CA ALA A 298 -1.10 -36.90 30.34
C ALA A 298 0.08 -37.85 30.67
N VAL A 299 1.31 -37.36 30.58
CA VAL A 299 2.51 -38.14 30.96
C VAL A 299 2.49 -38.50 32.45
N MET A 300 2.12 -37.55 33.32
CA MET A 300 2.01 -37.79 34.77
C MET A 300 0.95 -38.84 35.10
N VAL A 301 -0.21 -38.79 34.45
CA VAL A 301 -1.27 -39.81 34.59
C VAL A 301 -0.77 -41.18 34.13
N LEU A 302 -0.08 -41.26 32.99
CA LEU A 302 0.47 -42.52 32.49
C LEU A 302 1.54 -43.11 33.42
N LEU A 303 2.40 -42.26 33.99
CA LEU A 303 3.39 -42.67 34.99
C LEU A 303 2.73 -43.16 36.28
N PHE A 304 1.72 -42.46 36.77
CA PHE A 304 0.95 -42.86 37.94
C PHE A 304 0.26 -44.22 37.72
N LEU A 305 -0.43 -44.39 36.59
CA LEU A 305 -1.06 -45.66 36.22
C LEU A 305 -0.04 -46.80 36.13
N LYS A 306 1.16 -46.53 35.60
CA LYS A 306 2.25 -47.52 35.53
C LYS A 306 2.77 -47.91 36.92
N VAL A 307 2.82 -46.97 37.86
CA VAL A 307 3.22 -47.24 39.26
C VAL A 307 2.14 -48.06 39.99
N VAL A 308 0.87 -47.70 39.84
CA VAL A 308 -0.25 -48.44 40.46
C VAL A 308 -0.33 -49.87 39.93
N ARG A 309 -0.18 -50.07 38.62
CA ARG A 309 -0.20 -51.39 37.96
C ARG A 309 1.00 -52.27 38.29
N ARG A 310 2.09 -51.72 38.82
CA ARG A 310 3.25 -52.47 39.33
C ARG A 310 3.13 -52.87 40.80
N ARG A 311 2.18 -52.26 41.53
CA ARG A 311 1.91 -52.53 42.96
C ARG A 311 0.70 -53.44 43.18
N SER A 312 -0.01 -53.78 42.12
CA SER A 312 -1.10 -54.78 42.07
C SER A 312 -0.56 -56.05 41.42
#